data_AF-A0A3D5FRB4-F1
#
_entry.id   AF-A0A3D5FRB4-F1
#
_cell.length_a   1.000
_cell.length_b   1.000
_cell.length_c   1.000
_cell.angle_alpha   90.00
_cell.angle_beta   90.00
_cell.angle_gamma   90.00
#
_symmetry.space_group_name_H-M   'P 1'
#
loop_
_entity.id
_entity.type
_entity.pdbx_description
1 polymer ?
#
loop_
_entity_poly.entity_id
_entity_poly.type
_entity_poly.pdbx_seq_one_letter_code
_entity_poly.pdbx_strand_id
1 'polypeptide(L)'
;APAIEYAEGGFPLTVKNSMFFRGSTNDLRLYPSSASTYLIDGASPEPGQILVQDDLAETFRTIASEGAEAFYRGAIADVMAAFMADTGGLLTKKDLTNFEPVWLDPAEVEYRGHRVYAPAPPCQAVQYMETLAILNGFDIGGMGHNTAETLHTFIEAAKLACIDRIHYTAIDNPPTEGLLSPDYAATR
;
A
#
# COMPACT_ATOMS: atom_id res chain seq x y z
N ALA A 1 -19.80 8.05 -14.16
CA ALA A 1 -18.97 6.96 -13.60
C ALA A 1 -18.58 7.34 -12.18
N PRO A 2 -18.63 6.43 -11.19
CA PRO A 2 -18.64 6.81 -9.77
C PRO A 2 -17.46 7.67 -9.30
N ALA A 3 -16.22 7.35 -9.70
CA ALA A 3 -15.04 8.09 -9.26
C ALA A 3 -14.99 9.53 -9.82
N ILE A 4 -15.42 9.72 -11.07
CA ILE A 4 -15.51 11.04 -11.71
C ILE A 4 -16.58 11.88 -10.99
N GLU A 5 -17.74 11.29 -10.72
CA GLU A 5 -18.86 11.95 -10.03
C GLU A 5 -18.47 12.42 -8.62
N TYR A 6 -17.71 11.61 -7.87
CA TYR A 6 -17.20 12.01 -6.55
C TYR A 6 -16.10 13.08 -6.62
N ALA A 7 -15.26 13.06 -7.66
CA ALA A 7 -14.23 14.07 -7.82
C ALA A 7 -14.83 15.44 -8.20
N GLU A 8 -15.80 15.47 -9.11
CA GLU A 8 -16.44 16.69 -9.63
C GLU A 8 -17.56 17.20 -8.71
N GLY A 9 -18.45 16.32 -8.24
CA GLY A 9 -19.54 16.68 -7.32
C GLY A 9 -19.09 16.85 -5.86
N GLY A 10 -17.89 16.36 -5.56
CA GLY A 10 -17.32 16.35 -4.23
C GLY A 10 -17.96 15.36 -3.26
N PHE A 11 -17.36 15.24 -2.08
CA PHE A 11 -17.89 14.40 -1.00
C PHE A 11 -17.62 15.00 0.37
N PRO A 12 -18.51 14.76 1.37
CA PRO A 12 -18.30 15.24 2.72
C PRO A 12 -17.17 14.47 3.40
N LEU A 13 -16.22 15.19 3.99
CA LEU A 13 -15.10 14.59 4.70
C LEU A 13 -15.53 13.99 6.03
N THR A 14 -15.00 12.81 6.33
CA THR A 14 -15.20 12.18 7.64
C THR A 14 -14.29 12.82 8.70
N VAL A 15 -14.57 12.52 9.97
CA VAL A 15 -13.66 12.85 11.10
C VAL A 15 -12.25 12.33 10.84
N LYS A 16 -12.13 11.11 10.28
CA LYS A 16 -10.83 10.50 10.03
C LYS A 16 -10.09 11.16 8.86
N ASN A 17 -10.79 11.56 7.79
CA ASN A 17 -10.17 12.32 6.71
C ASN A 17 -9.60 13.64 7.23
N SER A 18 -10.39 14.39 7.99
CA SER A 18 -9.99 15.69 8.55
C SER A 18 -8.78 15.55 9.48
N MET A 19 -8.71 14.47 10.26
CA MET A 19 -7.54 14.15 11.09
C MET A 19 -6.27 13.93 10.25
N PHE A 20 -6.36 13.22 9.13
CA PHE A 20 -5.23 13.02 8.22
C PHE A 20 -4.80 14.31 7.52
N PHE A 21 -5.75 15.12 7.06
CA PHE A 21 -5.44 16.43 6.47
C PHE A 21 -4.76 17.36 7.47
N ARG A 22 -5.21 17.36 8.73
CA ARG A 22 -4.60 18.15 9.80
C ARG A 22 -3.15 17.74 10.05
N GLY A 23 -2.87 16.44 10.07
CA GLY A 23 -1.51 15.91 10.20
C GLY A 23 -0.61 16.25 9.01
N SER A 24 -1.19 16.44 7.82
CA SER A 24 -0.46 16.67 6.57
C SER A 24 -0.47 18.12 6.10
N THR A 25 -1.07 19.05 6.87
CA THR A 25 -1.33 20.42 6.42
C THR A 25 -0.05 21.16 6.03
N ASN A 26 1.03 20.95 6.79
CA ASN A 26 2.30 21.61 6.49
C ASN A 26 2.91 21.11 5.18
N ASP A 27 2.82 19.80 4.91
CA ASP A 27 3.32 19.21 3.66
C ASP A 27 2.48 19.66 2.46
N LEU A 28 1.15 19.73 2.63
CA LEU A 28 0.25 20.23 1.60
C LEU A 28 0.54 21.69 1.21
N ARG A 29 1.03 22.51 2.16
CA ARG A 29 1.42 23.90 1.90
C ARG A 29 2.74 24.04 1.14
N LEU A 30 3.55 23.00 1.06
CA LEU A 30 4.82 23.06 0.33
C LEU A 30 4.62 23.29 -1.17
N TYR A 31 3.47 22.86 -1.71
CA TYR A 31 3.16 22.95 -3.13
C TYR A 31 1.82 23.66 -3.34
N PRO A 32 1.78 24.74 -4.14
CA PRO A 32 0.53 25.47 -4.40
C PRO A 32 -0.60 24.59 -4.96
N SER A 33 -0.28 23.61 -5.81
CA SER A 33 -1.26 22.67 -6.40
C SER A 33 -1.93 21.79 -5.35
N SER A 34 -1.16 21.27 -4.39
CA SER A 34 -1.70 20.49 -3.27
C SER A 34 -2.52 21.36 -2.33
N ALA A 35 -2.03 22.57 -2.02
CA ALA A 35 -2.73 23.51 -1.15
C ALA A 35 -4.09 23.92 -1.73
N SER A 36 -4.15 24.25 -3.02
CA SER A 36 -5.41 24.65 -3.69
C SER A 36 -6.42 23.52 -3.78
N THR A 37 -5.95 22.27 -3.86
CA THR A 37 -6.82 21.10 -3.97
C THR A 37 -7.35 20.65 -2.61
N TYR A 38 -6.50 20.64 -1.59
CA TYR A 38 -6.79 19.94 -0.34
C TYR A 38 -7.00 20.83 0.89
N LEU A 39 -6.70 22.13 0.80
CA LEU A 39 -6.96 23.08 1.88
C LEU A 39 -8.16 23.97 1.53
N ILE A 40 -9.05 24.17 2.48
CA ILE A 40 -10.19 25.08 2.35
C ILE A 40 -9.81 26.38 3.05
N ASP A 41 -9.78 27.48 2.30
CA ASP A 41 -9.32 28.79 2.77
C ASP A 41 -7.92 28.76 3.41
N GLY A 42 -7.04 27.90 2.90
CA GLY A 42 -5.66 27.72 3.39
C GLY A 42 -5.53 26.94 4.71
N ALA A 43 -6.64 26.41 5.23
CA ALA A 43 -6.69 25.56 6.41
C ALA A 43 -7.01 24.10 6.06
N SER A 44 -6.66 23.19 6.97
CA SER A 44 -7.16 21.82 6.88
C SER A 44 -8.68 21.82 6.89
N PRO A 45 -9.33 21.04 6.03
CA PRO A 45 -10.78 20.95 6.05
C PRO A 45 -11.26 20.20 7.31
N GLU A 46 -12.44 20.58 7.75
CA GLU A 46 -13.16 20.06 8.92
C GLU A 46 -14.19 18.98 8.51
N PRO A 47 -14.62 18.13 9.46
CA PRO A 47 -15.60 17.08 9.18
C PRO A 47 -16.90 17.66 8.62
N GLY A 48 -17.41 17.04 7.55
CA GLY A 48 -18.62 17.45 6.85
C GLY A 48 -18.40 18.50 5.77
N GLN A 49 -17.25 19.16 5.71
CA GLN A 49 -16.91 20.02 4.56
C GLN A 49 -16.76 19.18 3.29
N ILE A 50 -17.13 19.76 2.16
CA ILE A 50 -17.13 19.10 0.86
C ILE A 50 -15.78 19.30 0.20
N LEU A 51 -15.09 18.21 -0.12
CA LEU A 51 -13.87 18.22 -0.92
C LEU A 51 -14.24 17.97 -2.38
N VAL A 52 -13.88 18.91 -3.25
CA VAL A 52 -14.02 18.83 -4.72
C VAL A 52 -12.61 18.74 -5.32
N GLN A 53 -12.44 17.93 -6.37
CA GLN A 53 -11.16 17.65 -7.02
C GLN A 53 -11.32 17.67 -8.54
N ASP A 54 -11.58 18.83 -9.13
CA ASP A 54 -11.90 18.98 -10.56
C ASP A 54 -10.76 18.47 -11.48
N ASP A 55 -9.50 18.76 -11.13
CA ASP A 55 -8.33 18.27 -11.87
C ASP A 55 -8.23 16.74 -11.85
N LEU A 56 -8.64 16.11 -10.74
CA LEU A 56 -8.69 14.66 -10.63
C LEU A 56 -9.87 14.09 -11.45
N ALA A 57 -11.00 14.80 -11.53
CA ALA A 57 -12.13 14.42 -12.37
C ALA A 57 -11.72 14.43 -13.87
N GLU A 58 -10.97 15.43 -14.31
CA GLU A 58 -10.39 15.48 -15.67
C GLU A 58 -9.42 14.33 -15.92
N THR A 59 -8.54 14.04 -14.96
CA THR A 59 -7.62 12.91 -15.02
C THR A 59 -8.38 11.59 -15.19
N PHE A 60 -9.43 11.36 -14.39
CA PHE A 60 -10.26 10.18 -14.50
C PHE A 60 -11.06 10.12 -15.81
N ARG A 61 -11.54 11.26 -16.33
CA ARG A 61 -12.21 11.32 -17.64
C ARG A 61 -11.26 10.91 -18.75
N THR A 62 -10.04 11.45 -18.76
CA THR A 62 -8.99 11.10 -19.71
C THR A 62 -8.69 9.60 -19.68
N ILE A 63 -8.48 9.02 -18.49
CA ILE A 63 -8.21 7.57 -18.35
C ILE A 63 -9.42 6.73 -18.81
N ALA A 64 -10.64 7.17 -18.50
CA ALA A 64 -11.85 6.46 -18.90
C ALA A 64 -12.09 6.47 -20.42
N SER A 65 -11.70 7.54 -21.12
CA SER A 65 -11.86 7.67 -22.57
C SER A 65 -10.70 7.07 -23.36
N GLU A 66 -9.47 7.17 -22.87
CA GLU A 66 -8.25 6.84 -23.63
C GLU A 66 -7.53 5.59 -23.11
N GLY A 67 -7.96 5.06 -21.96
CA GLY A 67 -7.36 3.89 -21.31
C GLY A 67 -6.14 4.23 -20.44
N ALA A 68 -5.55 3.20 -19.84
CA ALA A 68 -4.44 3.35 -18.89
C ALA A 68 -3.18 4.00 -19.51
N GLU A 69 -2.96 3.82 -20.81
CA GLU A 69 -1.80 4.39 -21.52
C GLU A 69 -1.78 5.92 -21.48
N ALA A 70 -2.94 6.58 -21.37
CA ALA A 70 -3.01 8.03 -21.24
C ALA A 70 -2.34 8.54 -19.94
N PHE A 71 -2.34 7.71 -18.87
CA PHE A 71 -1.64 8.02 -17.62
C PHE A 71 -0.12 7.91 -17.77
N TYR A 72 0.37 6.86 -18.45
CA TYR A 72 1.80 6.54 -18.52
C TYR A 72 2.55 7.18 -19.69
N ARG A 73 1.85 7.48 -20.79
CA ARG A 73 2.45 7.99 -22.04
C ARG A 73 1.82 9.29 -22.54
N GLY A 74 0.60 9.59 -22.10
CA GLY A 74 -0.16 10.76 -22.54
C GLY A 74 0.17 12.07 -21.80
N ALA A 75 -0.74 13.03 -21.89
CA ALA A 75 -0.58 14.36 -21.31
C ALA A 75 -0.45 14.34 -19.77
N ILE A 76 -1.05 13.35 -19.09
CA ILE A 76 -0.90 13.18 -17.64
C ILE A 76 0.58 12.90 -17.29
N ALA A 77 1.24 12.03 -18.05
CA ALA A 77 2.66 11.73 -17.86
C ALA A 77 3.55 12.97 -18.11
N ASP A 78 3.18 13.81 -19.09
CA ASP A 78 3.88 15.08 -19.35
C ASP A 78 3.77 16.04 -18.16
N VAL A 79 2.56 16.19 -17.59
CA VAL A 79 2.33 17.03 -16.40
C VAL A 79 3.12 16.52 -15.20
N MET A 80 3.10 15.21 -14.94
CA MET A 80 3.86 14.60 -13.85
C MET A 80 5.36 14.82 -14.01
N ALA A 81 5.90 14.57 -15.21
CA ALA A 81 7.34 14.73 -15.48
C ALA A 81 7.78 16.20 -15.39
N ALA A 82 6.98 17.14 -15.88
CA ALA A 82 7.25 18.57 -15.76
C ALA A 82 7.28 19.01 -14.29
N PHE A 83 6.28 18.61 -13.49
CA PHE A 83 6.25 18.92 -12.07
C PHE A 83 7.47 18.35 -11.33
N MET A 84 7.87 17.13 -11.64
CA MET A 84 9.06 16.50 -11.05
C MET A 84 10.34 17.26 -11.42
N ALA A 85 10.52 17.64 -12.69
CA ALA A 85 11.65 18.44 -13.11
C ALA A 85 11.70 19.80 -12.39
N ASP A 86 10.56 20.48 -12.30
CA ASP A 86 10.45 21.81 -11.67
C ASP A 86 10.70 21.78 -10.15
N THR A 87 10.43 20.64 -9.50
CA THR A 87 10.58 20.45 -8.04
C THR A 87 11.85 19.70 -7.64
N GLY A 88 12.70 19.31 -8.61
CA GLY A 88 13.94 18.56 -8.36
C GLY A 88 13.72 17.07 -8.07
N GLY A 89 12.57 16.51 -8.44
CA GLY A 89 12.26 15.09 -8.39
C GLY A 89 12.99 14.28 -9.48
N LEU A 90 13.00 12.95 -9.32
CA LEU A 90 13.73 12.03 -10.20
C LEU A 90 12.86 11.37 -11.28
N LEU A 91 11.55 11.35 -11.09
CA LEU A 91 10.63 10.65 -11.98
C LEU A 91 10.50 11.39 -13.32
N THR A 92 10.84 10.71 -14.41
CA THR A 92 10.75 11.25 -15.78
C THR A 92 9.60 10.63 -16.56
N LYS A 93 9.22 11.25 -17.68
CA LYS A 93 8.27 10.63 -18.63
C LYS A 93 8.78 9.29 -19.15
N LYS A 94 10.10 9.14 -19.31
CA LYS A 94 10.71 7.87 -19.74
C LYS A 94 10.46 6.77 -18.72
N ASP A 95 10.54 7.06 -17.43
CA ASP A 95 10.25 6.08 -16.37
C ASP A 95 8.78 5.65 -16.40
N LEU A 96 7.86 6.60 -16.55
CA LEU A 96 6.42 6.31 -16.71
C LEU A 96 6.14 5.47 -17.96
N THR A 97 6.77 5.81 -19.08
CA THR A 97 6.62 5.13 -20.38
C THR A 97 7.19 3.70 -20.36
N ASN A 98 8.21 3.46 -19.54
CA ASN A 98 8.86 2.15 -19.41
C ASN A 98 8.24 1.29 -18.30
N PHE A 99 7.29 1.82 -17.54
CA PHE A 99 6.60 1.05 -16.51
C PHE A 99 5.70 0.01 -17.16
N GLU A 100 5.78 -1.23 -16.66
CA GLU A 100 4.88 -2.31 -17.01
C GLU A 100 4.43 -3.04 -15.74
N PRO A 101 3.12 -3.32 -15.57
CA PRO A 101 2.66 -4.15 -14.48
C PRO A 101 3.08 -5.60 -14.72
N VAL A 102 3.54 -6.26 -13.66
CA VAL A 102 3.93 -7.67 -13.70
C VAL A 102 2.87 -8.50 -12.98
N TRP A 103 2.40 -9.56 -13.64
CA TRP A 103 1.59 -10.59 -12.99
C TRP A 103 2.51 -11.56 -12.27
N LEU A 104 2.26 -11.76 -10.97
CA LEU A 104 3.02 -12.66 -10.11
C LEU A 104 2.06 -13.67 -9.49
N ASP A 105 2.48 -14.93 -9.43
CA ASP A 105 1.78 -15.93 -8.64
C ASP A 105 1.85 -15.54 -7.15
N PRO A 106 0.76 -15.69 -6.39
CA PRO A 106 0.75 -15.35 -4.98
C PRO A 106 1.68 -16.29 -4.20
N ALA A 107 2.27 -15.77 -3.13
CA ALA A 107 2.91 -16.60 -2.14
C ALA A 107 1.83 -17.34 -1.32
N GLU A 108 2.18 -18.53 -0.84
CA GLU A 108 1.23 -19.44 -0.22
C GLU A 108 1.83 -20.12 1.02
N VAL A 109 1.00 -20.35 2.03
CA VAL A 109 1.31 -21.22 3.17
C VAL A 109 0.09 -22.03 3.59
N GLU A 110 0.29 -23.27 4.03
CA GLU A 110 -0.75 -24.05 4.70
C GLU A 110 -0.81 -23.71 6.18
N TYR A 111 -2.01 -23.43 6.69
CA TYR A 111 -2.25 -23.18 8.10
C TYR A 111 -3.52 -23.89 8.54
N ARG A 112 -3.38 -24.93 9.37
CA ARG A 112 -4.50 -25.67 9.99
C ARG A 112 -5.59 -26.12 9.02
N GLY A 113 -5.18 -26.69 7.87
CA GLY A 113 -6.10 -27.18 6.84
C GLY A 113 -6.63 -26.11 5.88
N HIS A 114 -6.15 -24.86 6.00
CA HIS A 114 -6.45 -23.77 5.07
C HIS A 114 -5.21 -23.41 4.25
N ARG A 115 -5.43 -23.05 2.99
CA ARG A 115 -4.41 -22.42 2.14
C ARG A 115 -4.55 -20.90 2.28
N VAL A 116 -3.49 -20.25 2.72
CA VAL A 116 -3.43 -18.79 2.90
C VAL A 116 -2.57 -18.21 1.79
N TYR A 117 -3.13 -17.27 1.04
CA TYR A 117 -2.44 -16.57 -0.04
C TYR A 117 -2.10 -15.15 0.34
N ALA A 118 -0.94 -14.66 -0.10
CA ALA A 118 -0.58 -13.26 -0.03
C ALA A 118 0.16 -12.81 -1.28
N PRO A 119 0.24 -11.49 -1.56
CA PRO A 119 1.01 -11.01 -2.69
C PRO A 119 2.48 -11.43 -2.59
N ALA A 120 3.07 -11.81 -3.73
CA ALA A 120 4.49 -12.15 -3.83
C ALA A 120 5.39 -10.91 -3.63
N PRO A 121 6.72 -11.11 -3.42
CA PRO A 121 7.70 -10.04 -3.49
C PRO A 121 7.48 -9.15 -4.74
N PRO A 122 7.61 -7.81 -4.62
CA PRO A 122 8.22 -7.06 -3.53
C PRO A 122 7.32 -6.84 -2.30
N CYS A 123 6.09 -7.35 -2.31
CA CYS A 123 5.26 -7.32 -1.12
C CYS A 123 5.94 -8.09 0.03
N GLN A 124 5.86 -7.50 1.22
CA GLN A 124 6.55 -7.97 2.42
C GLN A 124 5.70 -8.93 3.26
N ALA A 125 4.67 -9.53 2.65
CA ALA A 125 3.71 -10.40 3.32
C ALA A 125 4.33 -11.69 3.88
N VAL A 126 5.55 -12.05 3.45
CA VAL A 126 6.29 -13.23 3.93
C VAL A 126 6.40 -13.25 5.45
N GLN A 127 6.52 -12.10 6.13
CA GLN A 127 6.55 -12.08 7.59
C GLN A 127 5.30 -12.69 8.21
N TYR A 128 4.11 -12.35 7.69
CA TYR A 128 2.86 -12.89 8.22
C TYR A 128 2.70 -14.37 7.86
N MET A 129 3.10 -14.75 6.65
CA MET A 129 3.01 -16.14 6.20
C MET A 129 3.98 -17.07 6.95
N GLU A 130 5.21 -16.63 7.20
CA GLU A 130 6.19 -17.37 7.99
C GLU A 130 5.75 -17.46 9.46
N THR A 131 5.20 -16.37 10.01
CA THR A 131 4.57 -16.40 11.34
C THR A 131 3.50 -17.51 11.40
N LEU A 132 2.65 -17.63 10.38
CA LEU A 132 1.65 -18.70 10.30
C LEU A 132 2.29 -20.08 10.15
N ALA A 133 3.34 -20.21 9.32
CA ALA A 133 4.08 -21.47 9.14
C ALA A 133 4.64 -21.99 10.48
N ILE A 134 5.29 -21.13 11.26
CA ILE A 134 5.83 -21.45 12.59
C ILE A 134 4.69 -21.83 13.54
N LEU A 135 3.63 -21.03 13.60
CA LEU A 135 2.49 -21.27 14.49
C LEU A 135 1.72 -22.56 14.16
N ASN A 136 1.87 -23.09 12.95
CA ASN A 136 1.25 -24.35 12.55
C ASN A 136 1.80 -25.55 13.35
N GLY A 137 3.00 -25.41 13.96
CA GLY A 137 3.59 -26.40 14.86
C GLY A 137 3.04 -26.39 16.30
N PHE A 138 2.16 -25.44 16.65
CA PHE A 138 1.65 -25.26 18.02
C PHE A 138 0.13 -25.46 18.11
N ASP A 139 -0.37 -25.85 19.29
CA ASP A 139 -1.82 -25.90 19.56
C ASP A 139 -2.35 -24.55 20.07
N ILE A 140 -2.35 -23.54 19.19
CA ILE A 140 -2.83 -22.18 19.52
C ILE A 140 -4.31 -22.19 19.97
N GLY A 141 -5.12 -23.13 19.47
CA GLY A 141 -6.51 -23.29 19.89
C GLY A 141 -6.63 -23.74 21.34
N GLY A 142 -5.84 -24.74 21.73
CA GLY A 142 -5.78 -25.25 23.10
C GLY A 142 -5.20 -24.25 24.11
N MET A 143 -4.29 -23.38 23.69
CA MET A 143 -3.71 -22.33 24.55
C MET A 143 -4.71 -21.23 24.96
N GLY A 144 -5.82 -21.08 24.24
CA GLY A 144 -6.88 -20.12 24.54
C GLY A 144 -6.61 -18.69 24.04
N HIS A 145 -7.67 -17.97 23.66
CA HIS A 145 -7.55 -16.63 23.10
C HIS A 145 -7.01 -15.61 24.12
N ASN A 146 -5.98 -14.84 23.75
CA ASN A 146 -5.34 -13.79 24.55
C ASN A 146 -4.80 -14.25 25.92
N THR A 147 -4.49 -15.53 26.10
CA THR A 147 -3.72 -15.99 27.26
C THR A 147 -2.27 -15.58 27.12
N ALA A 148 -1.54 -15.56 28.24
CA ALA A 148 -0.11 -15.26 28.23
C ALA A 148 0.67 -16.25 27.35
N GLU A 149 0.27 -17.51 27.32
CA GLU A 149 0.86 -18.56 26.50
C GLU A 149 0.67 -18.28 25.00
N THR A 150 -0.57 -18.08 24.55
CA THR A 150 -0.87 -17.72 23.14
C THR A 150 -0.13 -16.46 22.71
N LEU A 151 -0.14 -15.42 23.55
CA LEU A 151 0.54 -14.16 23.24
C LEU A 151 2.06 -14.34 23.16
N HIS A 152 2.66 -15.09 24.09
CA HIS A 152 4.09 -15.37 24.06
C HIS A 152 4.49 -16.13 22.79
N THR A 153 3.80 -17.23 22.48
CA THR A 153 4.07 -18.04 21.28
C THR A 153 3.91 -17.21 20.00
N PHE A 154 2.84 -16.41 19.90
CA PHE A 154 2.65 -15.50 18.76
C PHE A 154 3.77 -14.46 18.64
N ILE A 155 4.15 -13.83 19.76
CA ILE A 155 5.18 -12.78 19.78
C ILE A 155 6.53 -13.35 19.34
N GLU A 156 6.94 -14.51 19.86
CA GLU A 156 8.23 -15.11 19.48
C GLU A 156 8.26 -15.56 18.02
N ALA A 157 7.18 -16.19 17.52
CA ALA A 157 7.06 -16.53 16.10
C ALA A 157 7.14 -15.28 15.20
N ALA A 158 6.43 -14.21 15.56
CA ALA A 158 6.43 -12.96 14.80
C ALA A 158 7.79 -12.25 14.84
N LYS A 159 8.56 -12.37 15.93
CA LYS A 159 9.93 -11.83 16.02
C LYS A 159 10.87 -12.56 15.07
N LEU A 160 10.83 -13.89 15.04
CA LEU A 160 11.65 -14.70 14.15
C LEU A 160 11.36 -14.36 12.68
N ALA A 161 10.09 -14.37 12.29
CA ALA A 161 9.67 -13.99 10.94
C ALA A 161 10.01 -12.53 10.59
N CYS A 162 10.01 -11.62 11.57
CA CYS A 162 10.44 -10.23 11.34
C CYS A 162 11.94 -10.14 11.03
N ILE A 163 12.78 -10.90 11.74
CA ILE A 163 14.22 -10.95 11.49
C ILE A 163 14.49 -11.50 10.09
N ASP A 164 13.84 -12.60 9.73
CA ASP A 164 14.00 -13.21 8.41
C ASP A 164 13.47 -12.29 7.30
N ARG A 165 12.33 -11.60 7.51
CA ARG A 165 11.87 -10.54 6.61
C ARG A 165 12.95 -9.48 6.41
N ILE A 166 13.47 -8.89 7.49
CA ILE A 166 14.47 -7.82 7.41
C ILE A 166 15.72 -8.28 6.66
N HIS A 167 16.15 -9.53 6.87
CA HIS A 167 17.38 -10.06 6.29
C HIS A 167 17.22 -10.44 4.81
N TYR A 168 16.09 -11.04 4.43
CA TYR A 168 15.97 -11.74 3.15
C TYR A 168 15.08 -11.06 2.11
N THR A 169 14.25 -10.07 2.43
CA THR A 169 13.20 -9.62 1.49
C THR A 169 13.51 -8.36 0.70
N ALA A 170 14.65 -7.72 0.98
CA ALA A 170 15.14 -6.56 0.24
C ALA A 170 16.26 -6.93 -0.75
N ILE A 171 16.44 -8.22 -1.04
CA ILE A 171 17.44 -8.73 -1.97
C ILE A 171 16.77 -9.22 -3.26
N ASP A 172 17.57 -9.35 -4.31
CA ASP A 172 17.12 -9.98 -5.55
C ASP A 172 16.81 -11.46 -5.31
N ASN A 173 15.63 -11.91 -5.75
CA ASN A 173 15.16 -13.29 -5.62
C ASN A 173 15.15 -13.78 -4.16
N PRO A 174 14.31 -13.20 -3.29
CA PRO A 174 14.22 -13.63 -1.89
C PRO A 174 13.83 -15.12 -1.82
N PRO A 175 14.40 -15.91 -0.89
CA PRO A 175 14.15 -17.36 -0.76
C PRO A 175 12.78 -17.66 -0.11
N THR A 176 11.70 -17.05 -0.63
CA THR A 176 10.36 -17.11 -0.05
C THR A 176 9.87 -18.54 0.15
N GLU A 177 10.06 -19.44 -0.81
CA GLU A 177 9.66 -20.85 -0.67
C GLU A 177 10.37 -21.54 0.51
N GLY A 178 11.65 -21.24 0.71
CA GLY A 178 12.42 -21.79 1.83
C GLY A 178 11.94 -21.25 3.17
N LEU A 179 11.72 -19.94 3.27
CA LEU A 179 11.21 -19.27 4.48
C LEU A 179 9.82 -19.77 4.88
N LEU A 180 8.99 -20.15 3.92
CA LEU A 180 7.63 -20.64 4.16
C LEU A 180 7.54 -22.17 4.28
N SER A 181 8.67 -22.88 4.14
CA SER A 181 8.67 -24.34 4.19
C SER A 181 8.39 -24.86 5.60
N PRO A 182 7.68 -25.99 5.74
CA PRO A 182 7.48 -26.64 7.04
C PRO A 182 8.78 -27.00 7.75
N ASP A 183 9.80 -27.42 6.99
CA ASP A 183 11.11 -27.80 7.53
C ASP A 183 11.83 -26.61 8.15
N TYR A 184 11.81 -25.45 7.48
CA TYR A 184 12.42 -24.24 8.03
C TYR A 184 11.66 -23.73 9.25
N ALA A 185 10.33 -23.70 9.17
CA ALA A 185 9.46 -23.29 10.27
C ALA A 185 9.68 -24.15 11.52
N ALA A 186 9.98 -25.45 11.37
CA ALA A 186 10.28 -26.34 12.49
C ALA A 186 11.66 -26.06 13.15
N THR A 187 12.56 -25.33 12.49
CA THR A 187 13.86 -24.92 13.07
C THR A 187 13.81 -23.60 13.84
N ARG A 188 12.68 -22.90 13.77
CA ARG A 188 12.43 -21.62 14.41
C ARG A 188 11.81 -21.81 15.78
#